data_AF-A0A2Z6B1V1-F1
#
_entry.id   AF-A0A2Z6B1V1-F1
#
_cell.length_a   1.000
_cell.length_b   1.000
_cell.length_c   1.000
_cell.angle_alpha   90.00
_cell.angle_beta   90.00
_cell.angle_gamma   90.00
#
_symmetry.space_group_name_H-M   'P 1'
#
loop_
_entity.id
_entity.type
_entity.pdbx_description
1 polymer ?
#
loop_
_entity_poly.entity_id
_entity_poly.type
_entity_poly.pdbx_seq_one_letter_code
_entity_poly.pdbx_strand_id
1 'polypeptide(L)'
;MPRKVRSVRVPEELEKLDLSGIVHECERYLRDLESATLLKMEGNQEAAEALIKTRRADLGRKVGLKVWEARVAYGEKRRAGSSSD
;
A
#
# COMPACT_ATOMS: atom_id res chain seq x y z
N MET A 1 1.69 -15.73 -7.64
CA MET A 1 0.32 -15.77 -8.18
C MET A 1 0.33 -15.28 -9.62
N PRO A 2 -0.45 -15.86 -10.54
CA PRO A 2 -0.57 -15.34 -11.90
C PRO A 2 -1.08 -13.88 -11.86
N ARG A 3 -0.42 -12.97 -12.60
CA ARG A 3 -0.78 -11.55 -12.66
C ARG A 3 -2.11 -11.38 -13.40
N LYS A 4 -3.23 -11.52 -12.68
CA LYS A 4 -4.56 -11.25 -13.21
C LYS A 4 -4.75 -9.74 -13.25
N VAL A 5 -4.75 -9.15 -14.45
CA VAL A 5 -5.03 -7.72 -14.64
C VAL A 5 -6.46 -7.45 -14.19
N ARG A 6 -6.64 -6.47 -13.31
CA ARG A 6 -7.95 -6.01 -12.84
C ARG A 6 -8.02 -4.50 -13.02
N SER A 7 -9.07 -4.01 -13.67
CA SER A 7 -9.35 -2.59 -13.79
C SER A 7 -10.18 -2.12 -12.60
N VAL A 8 -9.79 -1.00 -11.99
CA VAL A 8 -10.52 -0.36 -10.89
C VAL A 8 -10.78 1.09 -11.28
N ARG A 9 -11.98 1.59 -11.00
CA ARG A 9 -12.29 3.02 -11.18
C ARG A 9 -11.68 3.80 -10.02
N VAL A 10 -10.92 4.83 -10.34
CA VAL A 10 -10.31 5.75 -9.38
C VAL A 10 -10.64 7.20 -9.77
N PRO A 11 -10.67 8.13 -8.80
CA PRO A 11 -10.70 9.57 -9.11
C PRO A 11 -9.52 9.99 -10.00
N GLU A 12 -9.69 11.05 -10.79
CA GLU A 12 -8.66 11.53 -11.73
C GLU A 12 -7.36 11.91 -11.00
N GLU A 13 -7.47 12.41 -9.76
CA GLU A 13 -6.34 12.76 -8.90
C GLU A 13 -5.45 11.57 -8.54
N LEU A 14 -5.96 10.35 -8.70
CA LEU A 14 -5.29 9.09 -8.41
C LEU A 14 -5.07 8.27 -9.69
N GLU A 15 -5.17 8.86 -10.87
CA GLU A 15 -4.93 8.17 -12.15
C GLU A 15 -3.55 7.50 -12.21
N LYS A 16 -2.55 8.11 -11.55
CA LYS A 16 -1.17 7.60 -11.48
C LYS A 16 -0.88 6.75 -10.24
N LEU A 17 -1.91 6.29 -9.53
CA LEU A 17 -1.74 5.46 -8.35
C LEU A 17 -1.10 4.10 -8.70
N ASP A 18 -0.01 3.76 -8.00
CA ASP A 18 0.62 2.45 -8.11
C ASP A 18 -0.20 1.36 -7.41
N LEU A 19 -1.26 0.90 -8.08
CA LEU A 19 -2.15 -0.15 -7.59
C LEU A 19 -1.41 -1.47 -7.38
N SER A 20 -0.43 -1.79 -8.24
CA SER A 20 0.33 -3.04 -8.12
C SER A 20 1.20 -3.03 -6.86
N GLY A 21 1.85 -1.90 -6.57
CA GLY A 21 2.61 -1.73 -5.34
C GLY A 21 1.73 -1.76 -4.09
N ILE A 22 0.53 -1.17 -4.12
CA ILE A 22 -0.42 -1.28 -2.99
C ILE A 22 -0.79 -2.74 -2.73
N VAL A 23 -1.17 -3.48 -3.78
CA VAL A 23 -1.52 -4.90 -3.65
C VAL A 23 -0.33 -5.69 -3.08
N HIS A 24 0.88 -5.42 -3.53
CA HIS A 24 2.09 -6.09 -3.04
C HIS A 24 2.35 -5.83 -1.55
N GLU A 25 2.15 -4.61 -1.06
CA GLU A 25 2.28 -4.33 0.38
C GLU A 25 1.17 -5.00 1.20
N CYS A 26 -0.06 -5.08 0.67
CA CYS A 26 -1.12 -5.86 1.29
C CYS A 26 -0.79 -7.36 1.34
N GLU A 27 -0.24 -7.93 0.27
CA GLU A 27 0.19 -9.33 0.23
C GLU A 27 1.29 -9.61 1.27
N ARG A 28 2.24 -8.69 1.44
CA ARG A 28 3.27 -8.79 2.50
C ARG A 28 2.64 -8.78 3.88
N TYR A 29 1.71 -7.86 4.13
CA TYR A 29 1.03 -7.77 5.41
C TYR A 29 0.22 -9.04 5.73
N LEU A 30 -0.43 -9.68 4.74
CA LEU A 30 -1.09 -10.96 4.93
C LEU A 30 -0.13 -12.06 5.41
N ARG A 31 1.09 -12.12 4.86
CA ARG A 31 2.12 -13.06 5.33
C ARG A 31 2.60 -12.73 6.75
N ASP A 32 2.66 -11.46 7.11
CA ASP A 32 2.96 -11.05 8.49
C ASP A 32 1.86 -11.52 9.46
N LEU A 33 0.57 -11.53 9.04
CA LEU A 33 -0.52 -12.08 9.84
C LEU A 33 -0.38 -13.59 10.04
N GLU A 34 0.00 -14.32 8.99
CA GLU A 34 0.29 -15.76 9.08
C GLU A 34 1.44 -16.01 10.05
N SER A 35 2.52 -15.22 9.96
CA SER A 35 3.68 -15.32 10.85
C SER A 35 3.32 -15.02 12.31
N ALA A 36 2.49 -14.01 12.56
CA ALA A 36 1.98 -13.70 13.90
C ALA A 36 1.11 -14.81 14.46
N THR A 37 0.33 -15.49 13.62
CA THR A 37 -0.46 -16.66 14.01
C THR A 37 0.45 -17.80 14.48
N LEU A 38 1.53 -18.08 13.75
CA LEU A 38 2.52 -19.10 14.13
C LEU A 38 3.19 -18.77 15.47
N LEU A 39 3.62 -17.51 15.65
CA LEU A 39 4.21 -17.06 16.92
C LEU A 39 3.24 -17.26 18.11
N LYS A 40 1.94 -16.98 17.93
CA LYS A 40 0.93 -17.26 18.96
C LYS A 40 0.80 -18.75 19.26
N MET A 41 0.81 -19.60 18.23
CA MET A 41 0.74 -21.06 18.40
C MET A 41 1.96 -21.63 19.14
N GLU A 42 3.13 -21.01 18.97
CA GLU A 42 4.36 -21.34 19.69
C GLU A 42 4.41 -20.76 21.13
N GLY A 43 3.36 -20.06 21.56
CA GLY A 43 3.28 -19.43 22.88
C GLY A 43 3.96 -18.07 22.98
N ASN A 44 4.47 -17.52 21.88
CA ASN A 44 5.14 -16.23 21.82
C ASN A 44 4.16 -15.09 21.50
N GLN A 45 3.25 -14.81 22.44
CA GLN A 45 2.20 -13.81 22.25
C GLN A 45 2.75 -12.38 22.12
N GLU A 46 3.75 -12.02 22.92
CA GLU A 46 4.34 -10.68 22.89
C GLU A 46 5.01 -10.37 21.54
N ALA A 47 5.79 -11.31 20.99
CA ALA A 47 6.39 -11.11 19.68
C ALA A 47 5.34 -11.03 18.57
N ALA A 48 4.26 -11.82 18.66
CA ALA A 48 3.16 -11.74 17.70
C ALA A 48 2.50 -10.36 17.71
N GLU A 49 2.22 -9.81 18.89
CA GLU A 49 1.61 -8.48 19.03
C GLU A 49 2.55 -7.36 18.55
N ALA A 50 3.84 -7.46 18.90
CA ALA A 50 4.86 -6.51 18.44
C ALA A 50 5.02 -6.52 16.91
N LEU A 51 5.00 -7.72 16.30
CA LEU A 51 5.06 -7.89 14.85
C LEU A 51 3.87 -7.19 14.18
N ILE A 52 2.64 -7.49 14.61
CA ILE A 52 1.42 -6.90 14.02
C ILE A 52 1.40 -5.39 14.17
N LYS A 53 1.73 -4.87 15.37
CA LYS A 53 1.75 -3.43 15.62
C LYS A 53 2.72 -2.71 14.69
N THR A 54 3.92 -3.25 14.53
CA THR A 54 4.96 -2.68 13.68
C THR A 54 4.56 -2.73 12.21
N ARG A 55 4.06 -3.88 11.74
CA ARG A 55 3.70 -4.09 10.33
C ARG A 55 2.48 -3.28 9.92
N ARG A 56 1.49 -3.09 10.80
CA ARG A 56 0.33 -2.23 10.55
C ARG A 56 0.74 -0.77 10.32
N ALA A 57 1.62 -0.26 11.18
CA ALA A 57 2.14 1.10 11.03
C ALA A 57 2.94 1.26 9.73
N ASP A 58 3.77 0.27 9.41
CA ASP A 58 4.56 0.28 8.17
C ASP A 58 3.69 0.24 6.90
N LEU A 59 2.68 -0.64 6.88
CA LEU A 59 1.71 -0.72 5.78
C LEU A 59 1.02 0.62 5.55
N GLY A 60 0.52 1.25 6.62
CA GLY A 60 -0.12 2.57 6.54
C GLY A 60 0.79 3.64 5.93
N ARG A 61 2.07 3.69 6.35
CA ARG A 61 3.05 4.62 5.78
C ARG A 61 3.28 4.38 4.29
N LYS A 62 3.48 3.13 3.88
CA LYS A 62 3.78 2.80 2.48
C LYS A 62 2.60 3.05 1.54
N VAL A 63 1.39 2.68 1.97
CA VAL A 63 0.17 2.97 1.20
C VAL A 63 -0.04 4.49 1.11
N GLY A 64 0.11 5.21 2.23
CA GLY A 64 0.01 6.66 2.27
C GLY A 64 1.00 7.36 1.33
N LEU A 65 2.25 6.88 1.28
CA LEU A 65 3.28 7.40 0.37
C LEU A 65 2.85 7.25 -1.10
N LYS A 66 2.34 6.08 -1.51
CA LYS A 66 1.88 5.85 -2.89
C LYS A 66 0.72 6.75 -3.29
N VAL A 67 -0.22 6.99 -2.36
CA VAL A 67 -1.33 7.92 -2.57
C VAL A 67 -0.82 9.35 -2.71
N TRP A 68 0.13 9.75 -1.86
CA TRP A 68 0.76 11.06 -1.92
C TRP A 68 1.51 11.27 -3.24
N GLU A 69 2.31 10.30 -3.69
CA GLU A 69 3.03 10.32 -4.98
C GLU A 69 2.05 10.52 -6.15
N ALA A 70 0.94 9.78 -6.17
CA ALA A 70 -0.09 9.93 -7.19
C ALA A 70 -0.68 11.36 -7.19
N ARG A 71 -0.94 11.91 -6.00
CA ARG A 71 -1.49 13.27 -5.85
C ARG A 71 -0.52 14.37 -6.28
N VAL A 72 0.78 14.18 -6.01
CA VAL A 72 1.86 15.07 -6.48
C VAL A 72 1.93 15.04 -8.01
N ALA A 73 1.95 13.84 -8.61
CA ALA A 73 1.97 13.67 -10.06
C ALA A 73 0.77 14.35 -10.75
N TYR A 74 -0.42 14.24 -10.16
CA TYR A 74 -1.60 14.97 -10.64
C TYR A 74 -1.42 16.50 -10.56
N GLY A 75 -0.85 17.01 -9.46
CA GLY A 75 -0.55 18.45 -9.31
C GLY A 75 0.45 18.96 -10.36
N GLU A 76 1.46 18.16 -10.69
CA GLU A 76 2.44 18.47 -11.75
C GLU A 76 1.80 18.47 -13.13
N LYS A 77 0.99 17.44 -13.45
CA LYS A 77 0.20 17.36 -14.70
C LYS A 77 -0.65 18.61 -14.90
N ARG A 78 -1.35 19.06 -13.85
CA ARG A 78 -2.17 20.28 -13.90
C ARG A 78 -1.34 21.55 -14.15
N ARG A 79 -0.21 21.71 -13.48
CA ARG A 79 0.67 22.88 -13.67
C ARG A 79 1.23 22.93 -15.09
N ALA A 80 1.66 21.80 -15.63
CA ALA A 80 2.16 21.72 -17.01
C ALA A 80 1.07 22.04 -18.04
N GLY A 81 -0.16 21.58 -17.82
CA GLY A 81 -1.30 21.86 -18.70
C GLY A 81 -1.74 23.33 -18.70
N SER A 82 -1.50 24.08 -17.61
CA SER A 82 -1.80 25.51 -17.51
C SER A 82 -0.73 26.45 -18.08
N SER A 83 0.40 25.94 -18.58
CA SER A 83 1.50 26.73 -19.15
C SER A 83 1.51 26.72 -20.68
N SER A 84 0.45 26.22 -21.32
CA SER A 84 0.32 26.12 -22.78
C SER A 84 -0.80 27.00 -23.37
N ASP A 85 -1.33 27.95 -22.59
CA ASP A 85 -2.29 28.98 -23.03
C ASP A 85 -1.65 30.38 -23.01
#